data_AF-A0A653DKL6-F1
#
_entry.id   AF-A0A653DKL6-F1
#
_cell.length_a   1.000
_cell.length_b   1.000
_cell.length_c   1.000
_cell.angle_alpha   90.00
_cell.angle_beta   90.00
_cell.angle_gamma   90.00
#
_symmetry.space_group_name_H-M   'P 1'
#
loop_
_entity.id
_entity.type
_entity.pdbx_description
1 polymer ?
#
loop_
_entity_poly.entity_id
_entity_poly.type
_entity_poly.pdbx_seq_one_letter_code
_entity_poly.pdbx_strand_id
1 'polypeptide(L)'
;MTRLEEQRQAVSQALENQDQRISAIETSQKIVEEQLQQVKDQVKEMIREELRELSAGERSFTAAAPAFPDRHGSVVAKPYPYNGKTSWDIYYMQFENIARMNNWSNEEKSLCAYIHAKRLCRSYFGKSLLIRST
;
A
#
# COMPACT_ATOMS: atom_id res chain seq x y z
N MET A 1 19.78 -58.20 35.90
CA MET A 1 18.53 -57.42 36.08
C MET A 1 18.75 -55.92 36.01
N THR A 2 19.86 -55.40 36.55
CA THR A 2 20.18 -53.95 36.67
C THR A 2 20.12 -53.11 35.38
N ARG A 3 20.76 -53.54 34.29
CA ARG A 3 20.86 -52.73 33.06
C ARG A 3 19.50 -52.40 32.41
N LEU A 4 18.54 -53.30 32.52
CA LEU A 4 17.23 -53.16 31.88
C LEU A 4 16.33 -52.20 32.68
N GLU A 5 16.48 -52.16 34.00
CA GLU A 5 15.83 -51.19 34.88
C GLU A 5 16.41 -49.79 34.73
N GLU A 6 17.73 -49.66 34.60
CA GLU A 6 18.40 -48.39 34.30
C GLU A 6 17.92 -47.81 32.97
N GLN A 7 17.82 -48.65 31.92
CA GLN A 7 17.26 -48.22 30.64
C GLN A 7 15.81 -47.78 30.75
N ARG A 8 14.99 -48.52 31.50
CA ARG A 8 13.58 -48.14 31.73
C ARG A 8 13.46 -46.78 32.42
N GLN A 9 14.29 -46.54 33.43
CA GLN A 9 14.29 -45.27 34.17
C GLN A 9 14.80 -44.11 33.32
N ALA A 10 15.83 -44.32 32.49
CA ALA A 10 16.33 -43.32 31.55
C ALA A 10 15.26 -42.95 30.50
N VAL A 11 14.51 -43.93 30.00
CA VAL A 11 13.40 -43.70 29.06
C VAL A 11 12.26 -42.93 29.72
N SER A 12 11.88 -43.29 30.96
CA SER A 12 10.85 -42.55 31.72
C SER A 12 11.25 -41.08 31.92
N GLN A 13 12.50 -40.81 32.30
CA GLN A 13 12.97 -39.43 32.47
C GLN A 13 13.01 -38.65 31.14
N ALA A 14 13.40 -39.31 30.05
CA ALA A 14 13.41 -38.69 28.73
C ALA A 14 12.00 -38.31 28.25
N LEU A 15 11.01 -39.16 28.54
CA LEU A 15 9.61 -38.90 28.23
C LEU A 15 9.06 -37.71 29.03
N GLU A 16 9.33 -37.64 30.34
CA GLU A 16 8.94 -36.49 31.17
C GLU A 16 9.57 -35.18 30.69
N ASN A 17 10.86 -35.22 30.36
CA ASN A 17 11.56 -34.05 29.82
C ASN A 17 10.99 -33.62 28.46
N GLN A 18 10.56 -34.57 27.64
CA GLN A 18 9.92 -34.27 26.36
C GLN A 18 8.54 -33.64 26.56
N ASP A 19 7.74 -34.15 27.51
CA ASP A 19 6.41 -33.63 27.84
C ASP A 19 6.47 -32.19 28.35
N GLN A 20 7.46 -31.88 29.20
CA GLN A 20 7.74 -30.51 29.65
C GLN A 20 8.11 -29.58 28.48
N ARG A 21 8.92 -30.04 27.53
CA ARG A 21 9.29 -29.26 26.34
C ARG A 21 8.09 -29.03 25.42
N ILE A 22 7.21 -30.02 25.25
CA ILE A 22 5.99 -29.89 24.46
C ILE A 22 5.07 -28.85 25.10
N SER A 23 4.86 -28.94 26.42
CA SER A 23 4.07 -27.96 27.17
C SER A 23 4.62 -26.53 27.04
N ALA A 24 5.95 -26.37 27.08
CA ALA A 24 6.60 -25.07 26.89
C ALA A 24 6.40 -24.51 25.46
N ILE A 25 6.40 -25.38 24.45
CA ILE A 25 6.15 -24.99 23.06
C ILE A 25 4.69 -24.57 22.87
N GLU A 26 3.73 -25.34 23.37
CA GLU A 26 2.30 -25.04 23.25
C GLU A 26 1.95 -23.69 23.90
N THR A 27 2.51 -23.42 25.08
CA THR A 27 2.33 -22.13 25.75
C THR A 27 2.96 -20.98 24.95
N SER A 28 4.16 -21.17 24.41
CA SER A 28 4.80 -20.16 23.55
C SER A 28 4.01 -19.89 22.26
N GLN A 29 3.46 -20.93 21.63
CA GLN A 29 2.64 -20.81 20.42
C GLN A 29 1.39 -19.99 20.70
N LYS A 30 0.70 -20.28 21.80
CA LYS A 30 -0.50 -19.53 22.21
C LYS A 30 -0.19 -18.03 22.41
N ILE A 31 0.93 -17.70 23.06
CA ILE A 31 1.36 -16.30 23.26
C ILE A 31 1.63 -15.62 21.91
N VAL A 32 2.32 -16.30 20.99
CA VAL A 32 2.61 -15.76 19.65
C VAL A 32 1.33 -15.54 18.85
N GLU A 33 0.36 -16.45 18.92
CA GLU A 33 -0.94 -16.29 18.25
C GLU A 33 -1.73 -15.09 18.80
N GLU A 34 -1.76 -14.92 20.12
CA GLU A 34 -2.41 -13.77 20.77
C GLU A 34 -1.74 -12.45 20.35
N GLN A 35 -0.40 -12.39 20.34
CA GLN A 35 0.34 -11.21 19.89
C GLN A 35 0.10 -10.90 18.40
N LEU A 36 0.07 -11.93 17.54
CA LEU A 36 -0.19 -11.76 16.12
C LEU A 36 -1.60 -11.20 15.87
N GLN A 37 -2.59 -11.68 16.62
CA GLN A 37 -3.96 -11.20 16.52
C GLN A 37 -4.06 -9.73 16.98
N GLN A 38 -3.37 -9.37 18.06
CA GLN A 38 -3.29 -7.98 18.51
C GLN A 38 -2.67 -7.05 17.46
N VAL A 39 -1.53 -7.44 16.87
CA VAL A 39 -0.87 -6.66 15.81
C VAL A 39 -1.77 -6.52 14.58
N LYS A 40 -2.48 -7.58 14.20
CA LYS A 40 -3.43 -7.55 13.09
C LYS A 40 -4.56 -6.55 13.32
N ASP A 41 -5.10 -6.50 14.54
CA ASP A 41 -6.15 -5.57 14.89
C ASP A 41 -5.64 -4.12 14.94
N GLN A 42 -4.42 -3.90 15.45
CA GLN A 42 -3.76 -2.58 15.40
C GLN A 42 -3.56 -2.10 13.96
N VAL A 43 -3.04 -2.95 13.08
CA VAL A 43 -2.86 -2.62 11.65
C VAL A 43 -4.19 -2.30 10.98
N LYS A 44 -5.24 -3.04 11.31
CA LYS A 44 -6.58 -2.79 10.76
C LYS A 44 -7.14 -1.43 11.18
N GLU A 45 -6.92 -1.02 12.42
CA GLU A 45 -7.32 0.31 12.90
C GLU A 45 -6.47 1.42 12.28
N MET A 46 -5.14 1.26 12.16
CA MET A 46 -4.28 2.23 11.47
C MET A 46 -4.74 2.45 10.02
N ILE A 47 -5.03 1.37 9.28
CA ILE A 47 -5.52 1.49 7.90
C ILE A 47 -6.88 2.21 7.84
N ARG A 48 -7.77 1.97 8.81
CA ARG A 48 -9.06 2.68 8.89
C ARG A 48 -8.87 4.17 9.17
N GLU A 49 -7.92 4.52 10.02
CA GLU A 49 -7.59 5.91 10.36
C GLU A 49 -6.95 6.63 9.18
N GLU A 50 -5.93 6.05 8.55
CA GLU A 50 -5.31 6.61 7.33
C GLU A 50 -6.35 6.80 6.21
N LEU A 51 -7.26 5.84 6.01
CA LEU A 51 -8.32 5.97 5.02
C LEU A 51 -9.29 7.10 5.37
N ARG A 52 -9.59 7.31 6.67
CA ARG A 52 -10.42 8.41 7.13
C ARG A 52 -9.74 9.75 6.89
N GLU A 53 -8.46 9.88 7.19
CA GLU A 53 -7.68 11.10 6.93
C GLU A 53 -7.61 11.44 5.45
N LEU A 54 -7.36 10.44 4.58
CA LEU A 54 -7.38 10.62 3.13
C LEU A 54 -8.76 11.09 2.64
N SER A 55 -9.85 10.54 3.20
CA SER A 55 -11.22 10.96 2.85
C SER A 55 -11.59 12.35 3.37
N ALA A 56 -10.99 12.77 4.49
CA ALA A 56 -11.17 14.12 5.04
C ALA A 56 -10.41 15.16 4.22
N GLY A 57 -9.22 14.82 3.72
CA GLY A 57 -8.45 15.64 2.78
C GLY A 57 -9.11 15.82 1.40
N GLU A 58 -9.99 14.90 0.99
CA GLU A 58 -10.81 15.09 -0.23
C GLU A 58 -11.99 16.08 -0.03
N ARG A 59 -12.41 16.38 1.21
CA ARG A 59 -13.49 17.35 1.50
C ARG A 59 -13.04 18.80 1.63
N SER A 60 -11.75 19.07 1.82
CA SER A 60 -11.19 20.43 1.94
C SER A 60 -10.79 21.06 0.60
N PHE A 61 -11.22 20.49 -0.54
CA PHE A 61 -11.16 21.13 -1.86
C PHE A 61 -12.45 21.88 -2.25
N THR A 62 -13.28 22.26 -1.29
CA THR A 62 -14.21 23.39 -1.45
C THR A 62 -13.57 24.66 -0.88
N ALA A 63 -12.31 24.92 -1.22
CA ALA A 63 -11.85 26.31 -1.24
C ALA A 63 -12.61 26.95 -2.40
N ALA A 64 -13.40 27.98 -2.10
CA ALA A 64 -14.06 28.80 -3.11
C ALA A 64 -13.06 29.03 -4.25
N ALA A 65 -13.46 28.65 -5.48
CA ALA A 65 -12.62 28.82 -6.66
C ALA A 65 -11.99 30.21 -6.56
N PRO A 66 -10.66 30.33 -6.41
CA PRO A 66 -10.05 31.64 -6.47
C PRO A 66 -10.49 32.17 -7.83
N ALA A 67 -11.02 33.39 -7.84
CA ALA A 67 -11.21 34.12 -9.07
C ALA A 67 -9.83 34.43 -9.63
N PHE A 68 -9.12 33.38 -10.07
CA PHE A 68 -7.99 33.51 -10.94
C PHE A 68 -8.55 34.20 -12.18
N PRO A 69 -7.96 35.32 -12.62
CA PRO A 69 -8.31 35.85 -13.92
C PRO A 69 -8.12 34.70 -14.90
N ASP A 70 -9.15 34.43 -15.71
CA ASP A 70 -9.12 33.47 -16.79
C ASP A 70 -7.96 33.85 -17.74
N ARG A 71 -6.77 33.33 -17.43
CA ARG A 71 -5.59 33.39 -18.27
C ARG A 71 -5.53 32.17 -19.18
N HIS A 72 -6.55 31.31 -19.17
CA HIS A 72 -6.53 30.00 -19.82
C HIS A 72 -7.36 29.97 -21.10
N GLY A 73 -7.22 31.02 -21.92
CA GLY A 73 -7.77 31.04 -23.27
C GLY A 73 -7.14 30.02 -24.23
N SER A 74 -6.01 29.38 -23.90
CA SER A 74 -5.42 28.35 -24.76
C SER A 74 -4.40 27.49 -24.01
N VAL A 75 -4.76 26.25 -23.66
CA VAL A 75 -3.75 25.22 -23.40
C VAL A 75 -3.06 24.94 -24.74
N VAL A 76 -1.81 25.39 -24.88
CA VAL A 76 -1.04 25.31 -26.14
C VAL A 76 -0.69 23.87 -26.47
N ALA A 77 -0.37 23.04 -25.48
CA ALA A 77 -0.04 21.63 -25.67
C ALA A 77 -0.48 20.76 -24.50
N LYS A 78 -0.89 19.51 -24.77
CA LYS A 78 -1.22 18.51 -23.73
C LYS A 78 -0.08 17.52 -23.56
N PRO A 79 0.40 17.25 -22.34
CA PRO A 79 1.38 16.21 -22.10
C PRO A 79 0.83 14.85 -22.48
N TYR A 80 1.68 14.01 -23.06
CA TYR A 80 1.33 12.62 -23.31
C TYR A 80 1.26 11.84 -22.00
N PRO A 81 0.38 10.83 -21.88
CA PRO A 81 0.44 9.89 -20.76
C PRO A 81 1.75 9.10 -20.77
N TYR A 82 2.29 8.78 -19.59
CA TYR A 82 3.46 7.91 -19.50
C TYR A 82 3.12 6.50 -20.01
N ASN A 83 3.89 6.02 -21.00
CA ASN A 83 3.63 4.78 -21.71
C ASN A 83 4.50 3.60 -21.24
N GLY A 84 5.41 3.82 -20.29
CA GLY A 84 6.35 2.81 -19.78
C GLY A 84 7.44 2.37 -20.77
N LYS A 85 7.48 2.93 -21.99
CA LYS A 85 8.49 2.62 -23.02
C LYS A 85 9.59 3.68 -23.08
N THR A 86 9.23 4.93 -22.86
CA THR A 86 10.18 6.05 -22.75
C THR A 86 10.79 6.06 -21.36
N SER A 87 12.08 6.36 -21.22
CA SER A 87 12.68 6.54 -19.89
C SER A 87 11.99 7.68 -19.12
N TRP A 88 11.96 7.57 -17.80
CA TRP A 88 11.32 8.56 -16.94
C TRP A 88 11.89 9.97 -17.15
N ASP A 89 13.21 10.10 -17.29
CA ASP A 89 13.88 11.40 -17.46
C ASP A 89 13.46 12.11 -18.75
N ILE A 90 13.33 11.37 -19.85
CA ILE A 90 12.89 11.91 -21.14
C ILE A 90 11.42 12.32 -21.06
N TYR A 91 10.58 11.50 -20.43
CA TYR A 91 9.18 11.82 -20.21
C TYR A 91 9.01 13.07 -19.34
N TYR A 92 9.73 13.14 -18.22
CA TYR A 92 9.68 14.25 -17.29
C TYR A 92 10.13 15.57 -17.94
N MET A 93 11.19 15.51 -18.76
CA MET A 93 11.65 16.66 -19.53
C MET A 93 10.60 17.16 -20.54
N GLN A 94 9.91 16.26 -21.24
CA GLN A 94 8.82 16.62 -22.16
C GLN A 94 7.64 17.26 -21.42
N PHE A 95 7.28 16.72 -20.27
CA PHE A 95 6.24 17.26 -19.41
C PHE A 95 6.58 18.68 -18.94
N GLU A 96 7.81 18.90 -18.45
CA GLU A 96 8.29 20.21 -18.00
C GLU A 96 8.35 21.23 -19.15
N ASN A 97 8.73 20.82 -20.35
CA ASN A 97 8.71 21.70 -21.52
C ASN A 97 7.30 22.16 -21.88
N ILE A 98 6.32 21.24 -21.85
CA ILE A 98 4.91 21.57 -22.09
C ILE A 98 4.35 22.47 -20.99
N ALA A 99 4.70 22.19 -19.73
CA ALA A 99 4.32 23.03 -18.60
C ALA A 99 4.88 24.45 -18.74
N ARG A 100 6.12 24.58 -19.22
CA ARG A 100 6.71 25.88 -19.53
C ARG A 100 6.00 26.59 -20.69
N MET A 101 5.65 25.88 -21.76
CA MET A 101 4.92 26.45 -22.90
C MET A 101 3.52 26.91 -22.54
N ASN A 102 2.87 26.25 -21.59
CA ASN A 102 1.54 26.60 -21.11
C ASN A 102 1.56 27.55 -19.90
N ASN A 103 2.74 28.01 -19.47
CA ASN A 103 2.94 28.81 -18.27
C ASN A 103 2.30 28.20 -17.01
N TRP A 104 2.34 26.88 -16.87
CA TRP A 104 1.75 26.18 -15.73
C TRP A 104 2.47 26.49 -14.42
N SER A 105 1.68 26.83 -13.40
CA SER A 105 2.13 26.87 -12.02
C SER A 105 2.44 25.47 -11.49
N ASN A 106 3.10 25.38 -10.33
CA ASN A 106 3.39 24.09 -9.70
C ASN A 106 2.09 23.37 -9.27
N GLU A 107 1.06 24.13 -8.89
CA GLU A 107 -0.28 23.61 -8.59
C GLU A 107 -0.92 22.99 -9.85
N GLU A 108 -0.80 23.64 -11.00
CA GLU A 108 -1.34 23.11 -12.26
C GLU A 108 -0.58 21.87 -12.76
N LYS A 109 0.76 21.87 -12.61
CA LYS A 109 1.59 20.69 -12.88
C LYS A 109 1.15 19.51 -12.03
N SER A 110 0.96 19.72 -10.73
CA SER A 110 0.58 18.65 -9.80
C SER A 110 -0.84 18.14 -10.10
N LEU A 111 -1.79 19.03 -10.41
CA LEU A 111 -3.15 18.64 -10.81
C LEU A 111 -3.16 17.83 -12.12
N CYS A 112 -2.38 18.25 -13.12
CA CYS A 112 -2.28 17.52 -14.39
C CYS A 112 -1.69 16.12 -14.20
N ALA A 113 -0.60 16.01 -13.43
CA ALA A 113 0.03 14.72 -13.09
C ALA A 113 -0.95 13.80 -12.34
N TYR A 114 -1.70 14.35 -11.38
CA TYR A 114 -2.71 13.61 -10.62
C TYR A 114 -3.85 13.10 -11.50
N ILE A 115 -4.38 13.93 -12.40
CA ILE A 115 -5.45 13.53 -13.33
C ILE A 115 -4.95 12.42 -14.28
N HIS A 116 -3.71 12.51 -14.77
CA HIS A 116 -3.12 11.48 -15.61
C HIS A 116 -2.94 10.15 -14.84
N ALA A 117 -2.48 10.21 -13.60
CA ALA A 117 -2.37 9.04 -12.72
C ALA A 117 -3.76 8.41 -12.44
N LYS A 118 -4.77 9.22 -12.09
CA LYS A 118 -6.16 8.72 -11.87
C LYS A 118 -6.75 8.08 -13.13
N ARG A 119 -6.53 8.65 -14.32
CA ARG A 119 -6.99 8.07 -15.59
C ARG A 119 -6.30 6.74 -15.91
N LEU A 120 -4.99 6.64 -15.67
CA LEU A 120 -4.26 5.38 -15.82
C LEU A 120 -4.80 4.32 -14.85
N CYS A 121 -4.91 4.64 -13.56
CA CYS A 121 -5.49 3.72 -12.56
C CYS A 121 -6.88 3.24 -12.96
N ARG A 122 -7.78 4.15 -13.36
CA ARG A 122 -9.14 3.77 -13.79
C ARG A 122 -9.14 2.88 -15.04
N SER A 123 -8.20 3.08 -15.97
CA SER A 123 -8.04 2.21 -17.15
C SER A 123 -7.52 0.82 -16.78
N TYR A 124 -6.53 0.73 -15.89
CA TYR A 124 -5.99 -0.55 -15.42
C TYR A 124 -7.02 -1.34 -14.60
N PHE A 125 -7.73 -0.71 -13.66
CA PHE A 125 -8.75 -1.38 -12.86
C PHE A 125 -10.04 -1.67 -13.66
N GLY A 126 -10.42 -0.80 -14.60
CA GLY A 126 -11.58 -1.04 -15.48
C GLY A 126 -11.37 -2.20 -16.47
N LYS A 127 -10.13 -2.39 -16.96
CA LYS A 127 -9.78 -3.54 -17.80
C LYS A 127 -9.73 -4.85 -16.99
N SER A 128 -9.26 -4.81 -15.74
CA SER A 128 -9.23 -6.01 -14.87
C SER A 128 -10.63 -6.53 -14.49
N LEU A 129 -11.64 -5.66 -14.45
CA LEU A 129 -13.04 -6.05 -14.18
C LEU A 129 -13.76 -6.65 -15.39
N LEU A 130 -13.35 -6.31 -16.62
CA LEU A 130 -13.95 -6.84 -17.86
C LEU A 130 -13.43 -8.24 -18.25
N ILE A 131 -12.33 -8.71 -17.64
CA ILE A 131 -11.74 -10.03 -17.94
C ILE A 131 -12.39 -11.17 -17.12
N ARG A 132 -13.28 -10.85 -16.17
CA ARG A 132 -13.96 -11.84 -15.31
C ARG A 132 -15.43 -12.13 -15.67
N SER A 133 -15.88 -11.72 -16.85
CA SER A 133 -17.24 -11.99 -17.35
C SER A 133 -17.19 -12.73 -18.69
N THR A 134 -16.78 -13.99 -18.63
CA THR A 134 -17.05 -15.03 -19.64
C THR A 134 -17.32 -16.33 -18.92
#